data_AF-A0A0K0ITB8-F1
#
_entry.id   AF-A0A0K0ITB8-F1
#
_cell.length_a   1.000
_cell.length_b   1.000
_cell.length_c   1.000
_cell.angle_alpha   90.00
_cell.angle_beta   90.00
_cell.angle_gamma   90.00
#
_symmetry.space_group_name_H-M   'P 1'
#
loop_
_entity.id
_entity.type
_entity.pdbx_description
1 polymer ?
#
loop_
_entity_poly.entity_id
_entity_poly.type
_entity_poly.pdbx_seq_one_letter_code
_entity_poly.pdbx_strand_id
1 'polypeptide(L)'
;MKILFQFLLVFSLCLLIAALRKINMAVTFSPDNEMPANYYGATFINTDGILESCTSNADCYNMREPIFWCRLAEIQDWTDKGCYCDSVVKACIIERITKLGPITVIRNYALCTWKELWECPPFKNT
;
A
#
# COMPACT_ATOMS: atom_id res chain seq x y z
N MET A 1 1.87 -28.71 -36.36
CA MET A 1 1.53 -27.25 -36.38
C MET A 1 0.22 -26.92 -35.66
N LYS A 2 -0.91 -27.61 -35.92
CA LYS A 2 -2.20 -27.35 -35.24
C LYS A 2 -2.13 -27.39 -33.69
N ILE A 3 -1.49 -28.43 -33.13
CA ILE A 3 -1.35 -28.60 -31.67
C ILE A 3 -0.55 -27.44 -31.04
N LEU A 4 0.56 -27.02 -31.66
CA LEU A 4 1.37 -25.89 -31.19
C LEU A 4 0.56 -24.57 -31.21
N PHE A 5 -0.22 -24.34 -32.27
CA PHE A 5 -1.10 -23.17 -32.39
C PHE A 5 -2.15 -23.14 -31.29
N GLN A 6 -2.73 -24.31 -30.95
CA GLN A 6 -3.70 -24.44 -29.87
C GLN A 6 -3.07 -24.15 -28.50
N PHE A 7 -1.87 -24.66 -28.22
CA PHE A 7 -1.15 -24.37 -26.97
C PHE A 7 -0.82 -22.88 -26.83
N LEU A 8 -0.37 -22.22 -27.92
CA LEU A 8 -0.10 -20.78 -27.91
C LEU A 8 -1.36 -19.95 -27.68
N LEU A 9 -2.49 -20.34 -28.27
CA LEU A 9 -3.79 -19.69 -28.04
C LEU A 9 -4.25 -19.82 -26.59
N VAL A 10 -4.14 -21.01 -26.00
CA VAL A 10 -4.50 -21.24 -24.58
C VAL A 10 -3.60 -20.42 -23.67
N PHE A 11 -2.29 -20.39 -23.92
CA PHE A 11 -1.34 -19.60 -23.13
C PHE A 11 -1.63 -18.09 -23.22
N SER A 12 -1.88 -17.57 -24.43
CA SER A 12 -2.26 -16.16 -24.63
C SER A 12 -3.59 -15.81 -23.95
N LEU A 13 -4.59 -16.71 -24.01
CA LEU A 13 -5.87 -16.51 -23.33
C LEU A 13 -5.70 -16.51 -21.80
N CYS A 14 -4.86 -17.41 -21.26
CA CYS A 14 -4.53 -17.42 -19.83
C CYS A 14 -3.88 -16.09 -19.39
N LEU A 15 -2.95 -15.55 -20.18
CA LEU A 15 -2.32 -14.26 -19.89
C LEU A 15 -3.34 -13.10 -19.94
N LEU A 16 -4.24 -13.08 -20.92
CA LEU A 16 -5.31 -12.08 -21.02
C LEU A 16 -6.28 -12.15 -19.84
N ILE A 17 -6.68 -13.35 -19.42
CA ILE A 17 -7.55 -13.54 -18.26
C ILE A 17 -6.82 -13.08 -16.98
N ALA A 18 -5.53 -13.38 -16.82
CA ALA A 18 -4.75 -12.93 -15.68
C ALA A 18 -4.64 -11.40 -15.63
N ALA A 19 -4.40 -10.74 -16.77
CA ALA A 19 -4.39 -9.28 -16.87
C ALA A 19 -5.76 -8.68 -16.56
N LEU A 20 -6.85 -9.25 -17.11
CA LEU A 20 -8.21 -8.79 -16.84
C LEU A 20 -8.60 -8.94 -15.37
N ARG A 21 -8.18 -10.03 -14.71
CA ARG A 21 -8.36 -10.22 -13.27
C ARG A 21 -7.63 -9.16 -12.44
N LYS A 22 -6.41 -8.77 -12.83
CA LYS A 22 -5.69 -7.66 -12.18
C LYS A 22 -6.43 -6.34 -12.33
N ILE A 23 -6.97 -6.05 -13.52
CA ILE A 23 -7.76 -4.84 -13.76
C ILE A 23 -9.03 -4.85 -12.89
N ASN A 24 -9.78 -5.96 -12.86
CA ASN A 24 -11.02 -6.04 -12.07
C ASN A 24 -10.81 -5.87 -10.56
N MET A 25 -9.69 -6.34 -10.00
CA MET A 25 -9.36 -6.10 -8.58
C MET A 25 -9.04 -4.63 -8.30
N ALA A 26 -8.42 -3.92 -9.24
CA ALA A 26 -8.18 -2.48 -9.11
C ALA A 26 -9.50 -1.66 -9.23
N VAL A 27 -10.48 -2.12 -10.01
CA VAL A 27 -11.73 -1.38 -10.32
C VAL A 27 -12.74 -1.37 -9.16
N THR A 28 -12.65 -2.25 -8.17
CA THR A 28 -13.56 -2.19 -7.02
C THR A 28 -13.21 -1.12 -5.98
N PHE A 29 -12.10 -0.39 -6.17
CA PHE A 29 -11.76 0.74 -5.32
C PHE A 29 -12.35 2.03 -5.89
N SER A 30 -13.53 2.43 -5.39
CA SER A 30 -14.03 3.78 -5.62
C SER A 30 -13.22 4.74 -4.74
N PRO A 31 -12.55 5.76 -5.31
CA PRO A 31 -11.87 6.79 -4.51
C PRO A 31 -12.84 7.57 -3.60
N ASP A 32 -14.15 7.46 -3.84
CA ASP A 32 -15.20 8.05 -3.00
C ASP A 32 -15.53 7.20 -1.76
N ASN A 33 -15.10 5.93 -1.70
CA ASN A 33 -15.31 5.11 -0.51
C ASN A 33 -14.22 5.44 0.51
N GLU A 34 -14.62 5.90 1.70
CA GLU A 34 -13.71 6.09 2.82
C GLU A 34 -12.91 4.81 3.08
N MET A 35 -11.58 4.95 3.13
CA MET A 35 -10.68 3.86 3.48
C MET A 35 -11.05 3.32 4.87
N PRO A 36 -11.21 1.99 5.03
CA PRO A 36 -11.64 1.44 6.31
C PRO A 36 -10.57 1.66 7.37
N ALA A 37 -10.98 1.63 8.65
CA ALA A 37 -10.02 1.43 9.72
C ALA A 37 -9.33 0.07 9.52
N ASN A 38 -8.02 0.01 9.79
CA ASN A 38 -7.29 -1.25 9.68
C ASN A 38 -7.59 -2.18 10.87
N TYR A 39 -6.93 -3.34 10.94
CA TYR A 39 -7.12 -4.29 12.04
C TYR A 39 -6.95 -3.70 13.46
N TYR A 40 -6.13 -2.65 13.60
CA TYR A 40 -5.85 -1.98 14.86
C TYR A 40 -6.69 -0.72 15.10
N GLY A 41 -7.72 -0.48 14.28
CA GLY A 41 -8.52 0.74 14.37
C GLY A 41 -7.79 2.01 13.92
N ALA A 42 -6.69 1.87 13.18
CA ALA A 42 -5.92 3.01 12.69
C ALA A 42 -6.70 3.78 11.62
N THR A 43 -6.66 5.11 11.68
CA THR A 43 -7.31 5.99 10.69
C THR A 43 -6.41 6.21 9.49
N PHE A 44 -6.98 6.11 8.28
CA PHE A 44 -6.27 6.37 7.03
C PHE A 44 -5.86 7.83 6.89
N ILE A 45 -4.64 8.07 6.41
CA ILE A 45 -4.14 9.38 6.02
C ILE A 45 -3.72 9.30 4.56
N ASN A 46 -4.33 10.15 3.73
CA ASN A 46 -3.98 10.25 2.32
C ASN A 46 -2.57 10.86 2.16
N THR A 47 -1.74 10.24 1.33
CA THR A 47 -0.34 10.61 1.08
C THR A 47 0.01 10.36 -0.39
N ASP A 48 1.29 10.37 -0.74
CA ASP A 48 1.83 9.95 -2.04
C ASP A 48 1.93 8.42 -2.23
N GLY A 49 1.52 7.63 -1.22
CA GLY A 49 1.45 6.17 -1.32
C GLY A 49 0.46 5.68 -2.38
N ILE A 50 0.73 4.50 -2.92
CA ILE A 50 -0.04 3.87 -4.00
C ILE A 50 -0.76 2.63 -3.46
N LEU A 51 -2.00 2.42 -3.92
CA LEU A 51 -2.77 1.24 -3.56
C LEU A 51 -2.17 0.00 -4.23
N GLU A 52 -1.38 -0.75 -3.47
CA GLU A 52 -0.85 -2.05 -3.89
C GLU A 52 -1.59 -3.15 -3.13
N SER A 53 -2.41 -3.93 -3.84
CA SER A 53 -3.14 -5.06 -3.26
C SER A 53 -2.18 -6.16 -2.82
N CYS A 54 -2.49 -6.81 -1.71
CA CYS A 54 -1.63 -7.86 -1.16
C CYS A 54 -2.45 -9.02 -0.59
N THR A 55 -1.83 -10.19 -0.57
CA THR A 55 -2.36 -11.42 0.04
C THR A 55 -1.48 -11.90 1.20
N SER A 56 -0.21 -11.53 1.18
CA SER A 56 0.78 -11.87 2.20
C SER A 56 1.76 -10.72 2.41
N ASN A 57 2.51 -10.74 3.50
CA ASN A 57 3.51 -9.72 3.77
C ASN A 57 4.65 -9.69 2.72
N ALA A 58 4.90 -10.81 2.04
CA ALA A 58 5.92 -10.89 1.01
C ALA A 58 5.63 -9.98 -0.18
N ASP A 59 4.35 -9.74 -0.48
CA ASP A 59 3.90 -8.83 -1.54
C ASP A 59 4.35 -7.37 -1.27
N CYS A 60 4.63 -7.03 -0.01
CA CYS A 60 4.98 -5.67 0.42
C CYS A 60 6.49 -5.47 0.66
N TYR A 61 7.35 -6.46 0.43
CA TYR A 61 8.80 -6.35 0.70
C TYR A 61 9.51 -5.26 -0.13
N ASN A 62 8.99 -4.99 -1.33
CA ASN A 62 9.48 -3.94 -2.22
C ASN A 62 8.77 -2.60 -2.00
N MET A 63 8.05 -2.44 -0.90
CA MET A 63 7.36 -1.21 -0.54
C MET A 63 8.08 -0.48 0.60
N ARG A 64 8.01 0.84 0.61
CA ARG A 64 8.56 1.76 1.62
C ARG A 64 7.48 2.72 2.07
N GLU A 65 7.71 3.41 3.18
CA GLU A 65 6.84 4.47 3.65
C GLU A 65 6.52 5.48 2.53
N PRO A 66 5.35 6.14 2.54
CA PRO A 66 5.13 7.24 1.62
C PRO A 66 6.20 8.32 1.85
N ILE A 67 6.63 8.99 0.78
CA ILE A 67 7.68 10.02 0.84
C ILE A 67 7.25 11.14 1.78
N PHE A 68 5.96 11.46 1.85
CA PHE A 68 5.39 12.41 2.80
C PHE A 68 5.64 12.03 4.27
N TRP A 69 5.87 10.76 4.58
CA TRP A 69 6.20 10.26 5.91
C TRP A 69 7.67 9.93 6.11
N CYS A 70 8.54 10.20 5.12
CA CYS A 70 9.97 9.89 5.25
C CYS A 70 10.64 10.59 6.44
N ARG A 71 10.02 11.68 6.93
CA ARG A 71 10.33 12.31 8.22
C ARG A 71 9.07 12.48 9.03
N LEU A 72 9.03 11.87 10.21
CA LEU A 72 7.97 12.06 11.17
C LEU A 72 8.09 13.43 11.86
N ALA A 73 6.95 14.02 12.22
CA ALA A 73 6.92 15.17 13.11
C ALA A 73 7.37 14.77 14.53
N GLU A 74 7.79 15.72 15.35
CA GLU A 74 8.26 15.44 16.74
C GLU A 74 7.21 14.74 17.61
N ILE A 75 5.92 14.92 17.29
CA ILE A 75 4.81 14.29 17.98
C ILE A 75 4.46 12.90 17.43
N GLN A 76 5.24 12.37 16.50
CA GLN A 76 4.96 11.13 15.78
C GLN A 76 6.08 10.10 15.98
N ASP A 77 5.69 8.84 16.14
CA ASP A 77 6.59 7.71 16.24
C ASP A 77 6.18 6.61 15.26
N TRP A 78 7.16 5.88 14.73
CA TRP A 78 6.87 4.66 14.01
C TRP A 78 6.31 3.59 14.94
N THR A 79 5.48 2.70 14.39
CA THR A 79 5.20 1.43 15.07
C THR A 79 6.39 0.48 14.88
N ASP A 80 6.27 -0.75 15.39
CA ASP A 80 7.25 -1.81 15.19
C ASP A 80 7.21 -2.43 13.78
N LYS A 81 6.36 -1.90 12.88
CA LYS A 81 6.16 -2.42 11.53
C LYS A 81 6.59 -1.41 10.49
N GLY A 82 7.37 -1.88 9.51
CA GLY A 82 7.48 -1.22 8.22
C GLY A 82 6.21 -1.44 7.38
N CYS A 83 6.35 -1.33 6.06
CA CYS A 83 5.29 -1.70 5.14
C CYS A 83 4.90 -3.18 5.30
N TYR A 84 3.61 -3.43 5.49
CA TYR A 84 3.07 -4.76 5.68
C TYR A 84 1.72 -4.93 4.99
N CYS A 85 1.32 -6.19 4.77
CA CYS A 85 0.01 -6.50 4.21
C CYS A 85 -1.05 -6.52 5.31
N ASP A 86 -1.97 -5.55 5.31
CA ASP A 86 -3.05 -5.51 6.29
C ASP A 86 -4.19 -6.45 5.91
N SER A 87 -4.65 -7.24 6.88
CA SER A 87 -5.66 -8.28 6.64
C SER A 87 -7.06 -7.74 6.36
N VAL A 88 -7.36 -6.49 6.76
CA VAL A 88 -8.65 -5.81 6.55
C VAL A 88 -8.58 -4.96 5.28
N VAL A 89 -7.56 -4.11 5.16
CA VAL A 89 -7.38 -3.21 4.00
C VAL A 89 -7.02 -3.99 2.73
N LYS A 90 -6.37 -5.16 2.85
CA LYS A 90 -5.87 -5.99 1.74
C LYS A 90 -4.90 -5.24 0.82
N ALA A 91 -4.15 -4.30 1.39
CA ALA A 91 -3.14 -3.53 0.70
C ALA A 91 -1.88 -3.36 1.55
N CYS A 92 -0.77 -3.00 0.88
CA CYS A 92 0.48 -2.65 1.54
C CYS A 92 0.37 -1.29 2.22
N ILE A 93 0.38 -1.30 3.55
CA ILE A 93 0.26 -0.10 4.38
C ILE A 93 1.40 -0.01 5.38
N ILE A 94 1.63 1.19 5.90
CA ILE A 94 2.51 1.44 7.04
C ILE A 94 1.78 2.25 8.10
N GLU A 95 2.12 2.04 9.36
CA GLU A 95 1.49 2.68 10.50
C GLU A 95 2.46 3.63 11.21
N ARG A 96 1.89 4.68 11.81
CA ARG A 96 2.56 5.51 12.80
C ARG A 96 1.63 5.84 13.97
N ILE A 97 2.23 6.22 15.07
CA ILE A 97 1.56 6.79 16.23
C ILE A 97 1.71 8.31 16.18
N THR A 98 0.63 9.03 16.47
CA THR A 98 0.64 10.48 16.70
C THR A 98 0.18 10.78 18.12
N LYS A 99 0.99 11.50 18.89
CA LYS A 99 0.69 11.92 20.26
C LYS A 99 0.09 13.33 20.24
N LEU A 100 -1.17 13.45 20.67
CA LEU A 100 -1.87 14.72 20.81
C LEU A 100 -1.85 15.12 22.29
N GLY A 101 -0.76 15.77 22.70
CA GLY A 101 -0.53 16.08 24.12
C GLY A 101 -0.13 14.85 24.94
N PRO A 102 -0.22 14.91 26.28
CA PRO A 102 0.37 13.91 27.17
C PRO A 102 -0.41 12.59 27.26
N ILE A 103 -1.69 12.57 26.86
CA ILE A 103 -2.59 11.43 27.10
C ILE A 103 -3.12 10.85 25.79
N THR A 104 -3.46 11.69 24.82
CA THR A 104 -4.15 11.24 23.61
C THR A 104 -3.14 10.69 22.61
N VAL A 105 -3.31 9.43 22.25
CA VAL A 105 -2.48 8.73 21.28
C VAL A 105 -3.39 8.18 20.19
N ILE A 106 -3.15 8.60 18.94
CA ILE A 106 -3.89 8.10 17.77
C ILE A 106 -2.98 7.25 16.90
N ARG A 107 -3.54 6.20 16.29
CA ARG A 107 -2.86 5.37 15.31
C ARG A 107 -3.33 5.77 13.92
N ASN A 108 -2.39 6.05 13.04
CA ASN A 108 -2.65 6.39 11.65
C ASN A 108 -1.97 5.37 10.74
N TYR A 109 -2.54 5.14 9.57
CA TYR A 109 -1.88 4.40 8.51
C TYR A 109 -1.95 5.14 7.19
N ALA A 110 -1.01 4.82 6.29
CA ALA A 110 -1.00 5.30 4.92
C ALA A 110 -0.61 4.16 3.98
N LEU A 111 -0.94 4.33 2.69
CA LEU A 111 -0.47 3.44 1.64
C LEU A 111 1.05 3.57 1.49
N CYS A 112 1.71 2.47 1.13
CA CYS A 112 3.15 2.48 0.89
C CYS A 112 3.51 2.93 -0.54
N THR A 113 4.78 3.23 -0.77
CA THR A 113 5.35 3.59 -2.09
C THR A 113 6.34 2.53 -2.55
N TRP A 114 6.46 2.31 -3.86
CA TRP A 114 7.46 1.40 -4.43
C TRP A 114 8.88 1.84 -4.07
N LYS A 115 9.69 0.89 -3.60
CA LYS A 115 11.10 1.12 -3.24
C LYS A 115 11.90 1.77 -4.37
N GLU A 116 11.62 1.41 -5.62
CA GLU A 116 12.32 1.94 -6.80
C GLU A 116 12.05 3.42 -7.06
N LEU A 117 10.91 3.93 -6.58
CA LEU A 117 10.50 5.33 -6.69
C LEU A 117 10.73 6.10 -5.39
N TRP A 118 11.29 5.44 -4.37
CA TRP A 118 11.40 6.02 -3.04
C TRP A 118 12.70 6.78 -2.88
N GLU A 119 12.56 8.07 -2.61
CA GLU A 119 13.64 8.93 -2.13
C GLU A 119 13.07 9.90 -1.10
N CYS A 120 13.74 10.05 0.04
CA CYS A 120 13.39 11.09 1.01
C CYS A 120 14.04 12.41 0.58
N PRO A 121 13.27 13.46 0.20
CA PRO A 121 13.83 14.72 -0.26
C PRO A 121 14.79 15.31 0.77
N PRO A 122 15.78 16.13 0.40
CA PRO A 122 16.61 16.83 1.39
C PRO A 122 15.76 17.73 2.30
N PHE A 123 16.25 18.02 3.51
CA PHE A 123 15.62 19.02 4.36
C PHE A 123 15.55 20.35 3.61
N LYS A 124 14.34 20.91 3.49
CA LYS A 124 14.20 22.31 3.08
C LYS A 124 14.46 23.15 4.32
N ASN A 125 15.65 23.75 4.40
CA ASN A 125 15.90 24.86 5.29
C ASN A 125 15.18 26.08 4.69
N THR A 126 13.87 26.20 4.94
CA THR A 126 13.12 27.43 4.68
C THR A 126 12.71 28.04 5.99
#